data_AF-A0AAV0AH12-F1
#
_entry.id   AF-A0AAV0AH12-F1
#
_cell.length_a   1.000
_cell.length_b   1.000
_cell.length_c   1.000
_cell.angle_alpha   90.00
_cell.angle_beta   90.00
_cell.angle_gamma   90.00
#
_symmetry.space_group_name_H-M   'P 1'
#
loop_
_entity.id
_entity.type
_entity.pdbx_description
1 polymer ?
#
loop_
_entity_poly.entity_id
_entity_poly.type
_entity_poly.pdbx_seq_one_letter_code
_entity_poly.pdbx_strand_id
1 'polypeptide(L)'
;MKFLLNCIRSTKKNEELTEEQDLLMFQNKQYSSKILAILLQRDEENCKELVLNDGIDIILEVLYIYQKQDPKDSDDIELIENLFGCLCRVLLEPDEHKQKFLEGEGVKLTV
;
A
#
# COMPACT_ATOMS: atom_id res chain seq x y z
N MET A 1 -10.75 6.30 -2.43
CA MET A 1 -9.39 5.90 -2.85
C MET A 1 -8.29 6.82 -2.29
N LYS A 2 -8.16 8.07 -2.75
CA LYS A 2 -7.08 9.02 -2.36
C LYS A 2 -6.78 9.11 -0.85
N PHE A 3 -7.82 9.20 -0.02
CA PHE A 3 -7.64 9.29 1.43
C PHE A 3 -6.90 8.07 2.01
N LEU A 4 -7.30 6.86 1.63
CA LEU A 4 -6.66 5.62 2.09
C LEU A 4 -5.21 5.53 1.63
N LEU A 5 -4.94 5.88 0.37
CA LEU A 5 -3.59 5.91 -0.18
C LEU A 5 -2.69 6.93 0.55
N ASN A 6 -3.23 8.09 0.93
CA ASN A 6 -2.48 9.06 1.73
C ASN A 6 -2.14 8.51 3.12
N CYS A 7 -3.10 7.86 3.80
CA CYS A 7 -2.85 7.21 5.09
C CYS A 7 -1.78 6.11 4.99
N ILE A 8 -1.79 5.33 3.92
CA ILE A 8 -0.79 4.28 3.64
C ILE A 8 0.59 4.89 3.36
N ARG A 9 0.63 5.95 2.55
CA ARG A 9 1.86 6.64 2.17
C ARG A 9 2.56 7.29 3.35
N SER A 10 1.81 7.86 4.31
CA SER A 10 2.35 8.65 5.41
C SER A 10 3.63 8.04 6.00
N THR A 11 4.76 8.63 5.63
CA THR A 11 6.08 8.45 6.25
C THR A 11 6.31 9.65 7.16
N LYS A 12 6.98 9.43 8.30
CA LYS A 12 7.36 10.50 9.24
C LYS A 12 7.90 11.71 8.46
N LYS A 13 7.17 12.83 8.48
CA LYS A 13 7.74 14.11 8.11
C LYS A 13 8.75 14.50 9.20
N ASN A 14 9.70 15.38 8.88
CA ASN A 14 10.76 15.88 9.76
C ASN A 14 10.26 16.70 10.98
N GLU A 15 9.05 16.43 11.47
CA GLU A 15 8.43 17.03 12.65
C GLU A 15 8.48 15.99 13.79
N GLU A 16 8.95 16.40 14.97
CA GLU A 16 8.92 15.56 16.17
C GLU A 16 7.46 15.30 16.57
N LEU A 17 6.93 14.14 16.18
CA LEU A 17 5.63 13.64 16.63
C LEU A 17 5.74 13.13 18.07
N THR A 18 4.66 13.27 18.84
CA THR A 18 4.56 12.58 20.12
C THR A 18 4.41 11.07 19.91
N GLU A 19 4.79 10.25 20.90
CA GLU A 19 4.62 8.78 20.83
C GLU A 19 3.17 8.37 20.54
N GLU A 20 2.20 9.10 21.09
CA GLU A 20 0.77 8.87 20.85
C GLU A 20 0.38 9.17 19.39
N GLN A 21 0.90 10.26 18.81
CA GLN A 21 0.63 10.60 17.42
C GLN A 21 1.27 9.61 16.45
N ASP A 22 2.47 9.14 16.76
CA ASP A 22 3.15 8.09 15.99
C ASP A 22 2.34 6.78 16.00
N LEU A 23 1.83 6.37 17.17
CA LEU A 23 1.01 5.17 17.31
C LEU A 23 -0.31 5.28 16.52
N LEU A 24 -1.01 6.42 16.65
CA LEU A 24 -2.25 6.68 15.91
C LEU A 24 -2.01 6.69 14.39
N MET A 25 -0.90 7.26 13.94
CA MET A 25 -0.55 7.26 12.52
C MET A 25 -0.31 5.84 12.00
N PHE A 26 0.37 5.00 12.77
CA PHE A 26 0.58 3.59 12.43
C PHE A 26 -0.74 2.81 12.36
N GLN A 27 -1.61 2.97 13.36
CA GLN A 27 -2.94 2.32 13.36
C GLN A 27 -3.77 2.76 12.15
N ASN A 28 -3.78 4.05 11.83
CA ASN A 28 -4.50 4.56 10.65
C ASN A 28 -3.96 3.95 9.34
N LYS A 29 -2.64 3.77 9.23
CA LYS A 29 -2.02 3.09 8.09
C LYS A 29 -2.52 1.65 7.97
N GLN A 30 -2.49 0.90 9.07
CA GLN A 30 -2.99 -0.47 9.12
C GLN A 30 -4.46 -0.57 8.74
N TYR A 31 -5.34 0.20 9.39
CA TYR A 31 -6.78 0.17 9.09
C TYR A 31 -7.06 0.55 7.63
N SER A 32 -6.32 1.53 7.10
CA SER A 32 -6.46 1.93 5.70
C SER A 32 -6.09 0.80 4.75
N SER A 33 -5.06 0.01 5.05
CA SER A 33 -4.69 -1.15 4.23
C SER A 33 -5.75 -2.24 4.22
N LYS A 34 -6.38 -2.53 5.37
CA LYS A 34 -7.47 -3.51 5.50
C LYS A 34 -8.69 -3.07 4.71
N ILE A 35 -9.09 -1.80 4.86
CA ILE A 35 -10.23 -1.23 4.11
C ILE A 35 -9.93 -1.27 2.61
N LEU A 36 -8.71 -0.91 2.20
CA LEU A 36 -8.31 -0.95 0.80
C LEU A 36 -8.42 -2.37 0.23
N ALA A 37 -7.90 -3.37 0.93
CA ALA A 37 -7.98 -4.77 0.51
C ALA A 37 -9.44 -5.24 0.32
N ILE A 38 -10.33 -4.85 1.24
CA ILE A 38 -11.77 -5.15 1.14
C ILE A 38 -12.39 -4.49 -0.10
N LEU A 39 -12.10 -3.22 -0.35
CA LEU A 39 -12.67 -2.47 -1.49
C LEU A 39 -12.27 -3.05 -2.85
N LEU A 40 -11.06 -3.60 -2.97
CA LEU A 40 -10.55 -4.13 -4.25
C LEU A 40 -11.02 -5.56 -4.52
N GLN A 41 -11.39 -6.33 -3.50
CA GLN A 41 -11.54 -7.79 -3.59
C GLN A 41 -12.52 -8.25 -4.69
N ARG A 42 -13.57 -7.47 -4.99
CA ARG A 42 -14.62 -7.85 -5.96
C ARG A 42 -15.06 -6.73 -6.91
N ASP A 43 -14.28 -5.66 -7.00
CA ASP A 43 -14.68 -4.46 -7.73
C ASP A 43 -13.56 -3.99 -8.66
N GLU A 44 -13.79 -4.15 -9.97
CA GLU A 44 -12.87 -3.73 -11.03
C GLU A 44 -12.77 -2.20 -11.13
N GLU A 45 -13.84 -1.47 -10.82
CA GLU A 45 -13.85 0.00 -10.85
C GLU A 45 -12.95 0.55 -9.74
N ASN A 46 -12.98 -0.07 -8.55
CA ASN A 46 -12.03 0.27 -7.49
C ASN A 46 -10.58 -0.05 -7.87
N CYS A 47 -10.33 -1.12 -8.63
CA CYS A 47 -9.00 -1.42 -9.14
C CYS A 47 -8.50 -0.33 -10.11
N LYS A 48 -9.36 0.11 -11.03
CA LYS A 48 -9.05 1.22 -11.95
C LYS A 48 -8.78 2.52 -11.18
N GLU A 49 -9.63 2.85 -10.21
CA GLU A 49 -9.43 4.01 -9.36
C GLU A 49 -8.11 3.95 -8.60
N LEU A 50 -7.69 2.78 -8.11
CA LEU A 50 -6.38 2.65 -7.48
C LEU A 50 -5.25 3.03 -8.43
N VAL A 51 -5.28 2.51 -9.66
CA VAL A 51 -4.25 2.79 -10.68
C VAL A 51 -4.24 4.26 -11.09
N LEU A 52 -5.41 4.88 -11.28
CA LEU A 52 -5.55 6.30 -11.61
C LEU A 52 -5.03 7.26 -10.52
N ASN A 53 -4.90 6.77 -9.29
CA ASN A 53 -4.45 7.55 -8.13
C ASN A 53 -3.03 7.17 -7.69
N ASP A 54 -2.19 6.69 -8.62
CA ASP A 54 -0.79 6.28 -8.37
C ASP A 54 -0.67 5.21 -7.28
N GLY A 55 -1.73 4.42 -7.06
CA GLY A 55 -1.80 3.50 -5.94
C GLY A 55 -0.81 2.34 -6.05
N ILE A 56 -0.45 1.93 -7.27
CA ILE A 56 0.60 0.92 -7.48
C ILE A 56 1.93 1.42 -6.94
N ASP A 57 2.35 2.63 -7.32
CA ASP A 57 3.62 3.21 -6.90
C ASP A 57 3.67 3.41 -5.38
N ILE A 58 2.57 3.88 -4.79
CA ILE A 58 2.46 4.07 -3.33
C ILE A 58 2.59 2.73 -2.60
N ILE A 59 1.92 1.68 -3.10
CA ILE A 59 2.02 0.34 -2.50
C ILE A 59 3.45 -0.19 -2.61
N LEU A 60 4.09 -0.05 -3.76
CA LEU A 60 5.48 -0.47 -3.98
C LEU A 60 6.46 0.30 -3.08
N GLU A 61 6.29 1.61 -2.94
CA GLU A 61 7.12 2.45 -2.04
C GLU A 61 7.04 1.94 -0.60
N VAL A 62 5.85 1.61 -0.11
CA VAL A 62 5.68 1.10 1.26
C VAL A 62 6.25 -0.31 1.43
N LEU A 63 6.01 -1.21 0.47
CA LEU A 63 6.58 -2.57 0.50
C LEU A 63 8.12 -2.53 0.49
N TYR A 64 8.74 -1.61 -0.25
CA TYR A 64 10.19 -1.41 -0.26
C TYR A 64 10.76 -1.01 1.10
N ILE A 65 10.04 -0.15 1.82
CA ILE A 65 10.45 0.30 3.16
C ILE A 65 10.49 -0.90 4.12
N TYR A 66 9.44 -1.72 4.10
CA TYR A 66 9.35 -2.89 4.97
C TYR A 66 10.32 -4.01 4.57
N GLN A 67 10.62 -4.17 3.28
CA GLN A 67 11.67 -5.08 2.81
C GLN A 67 13.05 -4.70 3.38
N LYS A 68 13.33 -3.40 3.56
CA LYS A 68 14.60 -2.93 4.11
C LYS A 68 14.70 -2.98 5.63
N GLN A 69 13.58 -2.78 6.32
CA GLN A 69 13.56 -2.62 7.78
C GLN A 69 13.26 -3.92 8.53
N ASP A 70 12.81 -4.95 7.80
CA ASP A 70 12.15 -6.15 8.31
C ASP A 70 10.90 -5.84 9.17
N PRO A 71 9.76 -6.52 8.94
CA PRO A 71 8.57 -6.34 9.77
C PRO A 71 8.88 -6.76 11.22
N LYS A 72 8.47 -5.93 12.19
CA LYS A 72 8.86 -6.12 13.60
C LYS A 72 7.87 -6.94 14.39
N ASP A 73 6.61 -6.90 14.00
CA ASP A 73 5.49 -7.52 14.71
C ASP A 73 4.43 -8.05 13.74
N SER A 74 3.40 -8.68 14.31
CA SER A 74 2.25 -9.21 13.56
C SER A 74 1.51 -8.14 12.76
N ASP A 75 1.55 -6.92 13.26
CA ASP A 75 0.83 -5.76 12.77
C ASP A 75 1.47 -5.23 11.47
N ASP A 76 2.79 -5.17 11.42
CA ASP A 76 3.57 -4.91 10.21
C ASP A 76 3.37 -6.02 9.16
N ILE A 77 3.36 -7.29 9.58
CA ILE A 77 3.13 -8.43 8.69
C ILE A 77 1.74 -8.32 8.05
N GLU A 78 0.70 -8.07 8.85
CA GLU A 78 -0.66 -7.93 8.35
C GLU A 78 -0.80 -6.75 7.37
N LEU A 79 -0.14 -5.63 7.65
CA LEU A 79 -0.07 -4.49 6.72
C LEU A 79 0.53 -4.92 5.37
N ILE A 80 1.67 -5.60 5.38
CA ILE A 80 2.36 -6.08 4.17
C ILE A 80 1.47 -7.05 3.40
N GLU A 81 0.85 -8.03 4.07
CA GLU A 81 -0.04 -9.00 3.45
C GLU A 81 -1.25 -8.33 2.79
N ASN A 82 -1.87 -7.36 3.45
CA ASN A 82 -2.98 -6.59 2.87
C ASN A 82 -2.55 -5.82 1.62
N LEU A 83 -1.41 -5.12 1.67
CA LEU A 83 -0.90 -4.34 0.54
C LEU A 83 -0.48 -5.24 -0.63
N PHE A 84 0.15 -6.38 -0.34
CA PHE A 84 0.52 -7.37 -1.35
C PHE A 84 -0.74 -7.98 -1.98
N GLY A 85 -1.76 -8.29 -1.19
CA GLY A 85 -3.06 -8.75 -1.69
C GLY A 85 -3.73 -7.72 -2.61
N CYS A 86 -3.69 -6.43 -2.26
CA CYS A 86 -4.17 -5.34 -3.12
C CYS A 86 -3.43 -5.33 -4.46
N LEU A 87 -2.09 -5.46 -4.43
CA LEU A 87 -1.26 -5.48 -5.63
C LEU A 87 -1.59 -6.67 -6.53
N CYS A 88 -1.67 -7.88 -5.97
CA CYS A 88 -2.07 -9.07 -6.71
C CYS A 88 -3.44 -8.89 -7.35
N ARG A 89 -4.41 -8.34 -6.61
CA ARG A 89 -5.77 -8.11 -7.11
C ARG A 89 -5.78 -7.18 -8.32
N VAL A 90 -4.99 -6.10 -8.28
CA VAL A 90 -4.85 -5.13 -9.38
C VAL A 90 -4.11 -5.71 -10.58
N LEU A 91 -3.16 -6.62 -10.37
CA LEU A 91 -2.40 -7.28 -11.44
C LEU A 91 -3.19 -8.39 -12.17
N LEU A 92 -4.30 -8.86 -11.60
CA LEU A 92 -5.24 -9.78 -12.25
C LEU A 92 -6.17 -9.08 -13.27
N GLU A 93 -6.18 -7.75 -13.28
CA GLU A 93 -6.98 -6.90 -14.17
C GLU A 93 -6.26 -6.63 -15.52
N PRO A 94 -6.79 -5.78 -16.45
CA PRO A 94 -6.25 -5.63 -17.80
C PRO A 94 -4.75 -5.30 -17.87
N ASP A 95 -4.12 -5.62 -19.01
CA ASP A 95 -2.66 -5.53 -19.19
C ASP A 95 -2.09 -4.11 -18.97
N GLU A 96 -2.91 -3.06 -19.07
CA GLU A 96 -2.53 -1.68 -18.74
C GLU A 96 -2.05 -1.54 -17.27
N HIS A 97 -2.66 -2.26 -16.34
CA HIS A 97 -2.25 -2.23 -14.93
C HIS A 97 -0.87 -2.86 -14.73
N LYS A 98 -0.56 -3.91 -15.50
CA LYS A 98 0.75 -4.57 -15.49
C LYS A 98 1.84 -3.67 -16.07
N GLN A 99 1.50 -2.87 -17.09
CA GLN A 99 2.42 -1.85 -17.60
C GLN A 99 2.75 -0.82 -16.53
N LYS A 100 1.75 -0.33 -15.78
CA LYS A 100 1.97 0.59 -14.65
C LYS A 100 2.86 -0.01 -13.57
N PHE A 101 2.68 -1.29 -13.24
CA PHE A 101 3.56 -2.00 -12.32
C PHE A 101 5.01 -2.12 -12.82
N LEU A 102 5.21 -2.32 -14.12
CA LEU A 102 6.55 -2.33 -14.72
C LEU A 102 7.20 -0.94 -14.70
N GLU A 103 6.43 0.12 -14.97
CA GLU A 103 6.88 1.52 -14.87
C GLU A 103 7.33 1.88 -13.45
N GLY A 104 6.61 1.40 -12.43
CA GLY A 104 6.96 1.56 -11.01
C GLY A 104 8.12 0.69 -10.52
N GLU A 105 8.84 0.02 -11.42
CA GLU A 105 9.93 -0.92 -11.10
C GLU A 105 9.53 -2.09 -10.19
N GLY A 106 8.24 -2.44 -10.13
CA GLY A 106 7.71 -3.41 -9.16
C GLY A 106 8.32 -4.80 -9.24
N VAL A 107 8.92 -5.17 -10.38
CA VAL A 107 9.67 -6.44 -10.55
C VAL A 107 10.91 -6.50 -9.65
N LYS A 108 11.54 -5.36 -9.32
CA LYS A 108 12.72 -5.35 -8.43
C LYS A 108 12.37 -5.64 -6.97
N LEU A 109 11.09 -5.54 -6.62
CA LEU A 109 10.58 -5.77 -5.26
C LEU A 109 10.09 -7.20 -5.02
N THR A 110 9.76 -7.93 -6.09
CA THR A 110 9.19 -9.28 -6.01
C THR A 110 10.21 -10.40 -6.29
N VAL A 111 11.47 -10.04 -6.57
CA VAL A 111 12.62 -10.94 -6.78
C VAL A 111 13.57 -10.85 -5.59
#